data_AF-A0A4R5W6C3-F1
#
_entry.id   AF-A0A4R5W6C3-F1
#
_cell.length_a   1.000
_cell.length_b   1.000
_cell.length_c   1.000
_cell.angle_alpha   90.00
_cell.angle_beta   90.00
_cell.angle_gamma   90.00
#
_symmetry.space_group_name_H-M   'P 1'
#
loop_
_entity.id
_entity.type
_entity.pdbx_description
1 polymer ?
#
loop_
_entity_poly.entity_id
_entity_poly.type
_entity_poly.pdbx_seq_one_letter_code
_entity_poly.pdbx_strand_id
1 'polypeptide(L)'
;MPLNEKNSLAAESHDVHQEEKDNAWLDRTNKEIAAAVNRGIAVARLEGIPAGAKIMFEAGVPMDVSTRVLVNQLKRRSSDWQ
;
A
#
# COMPACT_ATOMS: atom_id res chain seq x y z
N MET A 1 1.88 -52.60 25.45
CA MET A 1 1.41 -52.14 24.12
C MET A 1 1.62 -50.63 24.07
N PRO A 2 2.66 -50.11 23.39
CA PRO A 2 2.91 -48.67 23.33
C PRO A 2 2.02 -48.01 22.27
N LEU A 3 1.36 -46.92 22.65
CA LEU A 3 0.61 -46.07 21.73
C LEU A 3 1.60 -45.22 20.92
N ASN A 4 1.55 -45.49 19.62
CA ASN A 4 2.30 -44.94 18.51
C ASN A 4 2.36 -43.39 18.49
N GLU A 5 3.55 -42.84 18.73
CA GLU A 5 3.96 -41.46 18.46
C GLU A 5 3.96 -41.18 16.95
N LYS A 6 2.81 -40.91 16.34
CA LYS A 6 2.73 -40.44 14.94
C LYS A 6 1.63 -39.41 14.74
N ASN A 7 1.66 -38.33 15.52
CA ASN A 7 0.85 -37.16 15.19
C ASN A 7 1.60 -35.84 15.47
N SER A 8 2.85 -35.78 15.04
CA SER A 8 3.59 -34.55 14.77
C SER A 8 4.10 -34.68 13.34
N LEU A 9 4.06 -33.62 12.54
CA LEU A 9 4.42 -33.53 11.11
C LEU A 9 3.28 -33.69 10.09
N ALA A 10 2.21 -32.89 10.19
CA ALA A 10 1.32 -32.68 9.03
C ALA A 10 0.57 -31.33 8.95
N ALA A 11 0.91 -30.32 9.75
CA ALA A 11 0.11 -29.08 9.81
C ALA A 11 0.89 -27.75 9.66
N GLU A 12 2.17 -27.77 9.30
CA GLU A 12 2.99 -26.53 9.26
C GLU A 12 3.40 -26.06 7.85
N SER A 13 2.95 -26.73 6.80
CA SER A 13 3.45 -26.48 5.43
C SER A 13 2.47 -25.79 4.47
N HIS A 14 1.28 -25.38 4.91
CA HIS A 14 0.29 -24.70 4.07
C HIS A 14 0.17 -23.18 4.27
N ASP A 15 0.82 -22.59 5.28
CA ASP A 15 0.65 -21.16 5.63
C ASP A 15 1.75 -20.23 5.08
N VAL A 16 2.99 -20.71 5.01
CA VAL A 16 4.16 -19.85 4.70
C VAL A 16 4.15 -19.29 3.26
N HIS A 17 3.55 -20.01 2.31
CA HIS A 17 3.49 -19.58 0.90
C HIS A 17 2.35 -18.60 0.58
N GLN A 18 1.38 -18.44 1.49
CA GLN A 18 0.28 -17.49 1.32
C GLN A 18 0.71 -16.10 1.84
N GLU A 19 1.39 -16.04 2.98
CA GLU A 19 1.93 -14.79 3.53
C GLU A 19 2.94 -14.11 2.59
N GLU A 20 3.81 -14.86 1.91
CA GLU A 20 4.81 -14.29 1.00
C GLU A 20 4.18 -13.61 -0.23
N LYS A 21 3.08 -14.16 -0.75
CA LYS A 21 2.35 -13.60 -1.89
C LYS A 21 1.54 -12.37 -1.50
N ASP A 22 0.93 -12.40 -0.31
CA ASP A 22 0.14 -11.29 0.20
C ASP A 22 1.05 -10.09 0.51
N ASN A 23 2.25 -10.34 1.07
CA ASN A 23 3.28 -9.32 1.30
C ASN A 23 3.81 -8.71 -0.02
N ALA A 24 4.05 -9.52 -1.05
CA ALA A 24 4.48 -9.01 -2.35
C ALA A 24 3.41 -8.14 -3.05
N TRP A 25 2.14 -8.49 -2.88
CA TRP A 25 1.01 -7.72 -3.41
C TRP A 25 0.82 -6.39 -2.67
N LEU A 26 0.96 -6.38 -1.34
CA LEU A 26 0.96 -5.17 -0.51
C LEU A 26 2.10 -4.22 -0.90
N ASP A 27 3.33 -4.75 -1.02
CA ASP A 27 4.51 -3.94 -1.35
C ASP A 27 4.41 -3.31 -2.76
N ARG A 28 3.81 -4.03 -3.71
CA ARG A 28 3.51 -3.49 -5.04
C ARG A 28 2.45 -2.39 -5.01
N THR A 29 1.35 -2.62 -4.31
CA THR A 29 0.25 -1.66 -4.19
C THR A 29 0.73 -0.36 -3.54
N ASN A 30 1.56 -0.47 -2.50
CA ASN A 30 2.14 0.68 -1.82
C ASN A 30 3.09 1.48 -2.73
N LYS A 31 3.93 0.81 -3.53
CA LYS A 31 4.79 1.48 -4.53
C LYS A 31 3.98 2.21 -5.60
N GLU A 32 2.88 1.62 -6.06
CA GLU A 32 2.00 2.23 -7.05
C GLU A 32 1.29 3.47 -6.48
N ILE A 33 0.82 3.42 -5.22
CA ILE A 33 0.25 4.56 -4.49
C ILE A 33 1.31 5.65 -4.28
N ALA A 34 2.53 5.31 -3.85
CA ALA A 34 3.62 6.27 -3.69
C ALA A 34 3.94 7.02 -5.00
N ALA A 35 4.01 6.29 -6.11
CA ALA A 35 4.24 6.86 -7.43
C ALA A 35 3.08 7.75 -7.89
N ALA A 36 1.83 7.35 -7.62
CA ALA A 36 0.65 8.16 -7.89
C ALA A 36 0.65 9.47 -7.10
N VAL A 37 0.98 9.41 -5.81
CA VAL A 37 1.08 10.58 -4.94
C VAL A 37 2.17 11.53 -5.42
N ASN A 38 3.37 11.02 -5.74
CA ASN A 38 4.45 11.86 -6.27
C ASN A 38 4.06 12.54 -7.59
N ARG A 39 3.40 11.82 -8.50
CA ARG A 39 2.87 12.38 -9.75
C ARG A 39 1.84 13.47 -9.49
N GLY A 40 0.88 13.22 -8.61
CA GLY A 40 -0.15 14.20 -8.24
C GLY A 40 0.44 15.48 -7.62
N ILE A 41 1.48 15.37 -6.78
CA ILE A 41 2.19 16.55 -6.25
C ILE A 41 2.86 17.34 -7.38
N ALA A 42 3.53 16.66 -8.30
CA ALA A 42 4.19 17.31 -9.42
C ALA A 42 3.19 18.08 -10.30
N VAL A 43 2.09 17.42 -10.68
CA VAL A 43 1.00 18.05 -11.45
C VAL A 43 0.37 19.19 -10.68
N ALA A 44 0.13 19.04 -9.38
CA ALA A 44 -0.41 20.13 -8.56
C ALA A 44 0.47 21.38 -8.54
N ARG A 45 1.80 21.22 -8.66
CA ARG A 45 2.74 22.34 -8.74
C ARG A 45 2.77 23.00 -10.11
N LEU A 46 2.44 22.28 -11.18
CA LEU A 46 2.48 22.77 -12.56
C LEU A 46 1.14 23.34 -13.02
N GLU A 47 0.04 22.66 -12.70
CA GLU A 47 -1.31 22.94 -13.22
C GLU A 47 -2.31 23.30 -12.11
N GLY A 48 -1.90 23.20 -10.85
CA GLY A 48 -2.72 23.51 -9.68
C GLY A 48 -3.34 22.30 -8.99
N ILE A 49 -3.78 22.51 -7.74
CA ILE A 49 -4.29 21.46 -6.84
C ILE A 49 -5.37 20.55 -7.47
N PRO A 50 -6.38 21.07 -8.20
CA PRO A 50 -7.41 20.21 -8.79
C PRO A 50 -6.86 19.19 -9.80
N ALA A 51 -5.86 19.58 -10.61
CA ALA A 51 -5.23 18.69 -11.59
C ALA A 51 -4.44 17.57 -10.90
N GLY A 52 -3.69 17.91 -9.85
CA GLY A 52 -2.99 16.91 -9.05
C GLY A 52 -3.93 15.95 -8.31
N ALA A 53 -5.04 16.47 -7.78
CA ALA A 53 -6.05 15.66 -7.09
C ALA A 53 -6.73 14.67 -8.04
N LYS A 54 -7.01 15.09 -9.28
CA LYS A 54 -7.57 14.22 -10.31
C LYS A 54 -6.66 13.03 -10.62
N ILE A 55 -5.35 13.27 -10.80
CA ILE A 55 -4.36 12.20 -11.04
C ILE A 55 -4.30 11.20 -9.88
N MET A 56 -4.31 11.70 -8.63
CA MET A 56 -4.31 10.84 -7.45
C MET A 56 -5.60 10.00 -7.37
N PHE A 57 -6.75 10.61 -7.64
CA PHE A 57 -8.05 9.92 -7.64
C PHE A 57 -8.13 8.82 -8.71
N GLU A 58 -7.71 9.12 -9.95
CA GLU A 58 -7.69 8.14 -11.05
C GLU A 58 -6.77 6.96 -10.77
N ALA A 59 -5.73 7.15 -9.96
CA ALA A 59 -4.83 6.11 -9.51
C ALA A 59 -5.29 5.37 -8.24
N GLY A 60 -6.49 5.67 -7.72
CA GLY A 60 -7.07 5.02 -6.56
C GLY A 60 -6.52 5.49 -5.20
N VAL A 61 -5.81 6.62 -5.16
CA VAL A 61 -5.32 7.19 -3.90
C VAL A 61 -6.52 7.67 -3.07
N PRO A 62 -6.62 7.30 -1.78
CA PRO A 62 -7.70 7.76 -0.92
C PRO A 62 -7.80 9.30 -0.86
N MET A 63 -9.03 9.80 -0.79
CA MET A 63 -9.29 11.26 -0.75
C MET A 63 -8.62 11.94 0.45
N ASP A 64 -8.60 11.27 1.61
CA ASP A 64 -7.95 11.79 2.82
C ASP A 64 -6.44 11.96 2.65
N VAL A 65 -5.80 11.01 1.96
CA VAL A 65 -4.38 11.07 1.61
C VAL A 65 -4.15 12.21 0.62
N SER A 66 -4.92 12.26 -0.47
CA SER A 66 -4.82 13.29 -1.51
C SER A 66 -4.97 14.71 -0.93
N THR A 67 -5.99 14.91 -0.08
CA THR A 67 -6.26 16.19 0.58
C THR A 67 -5.11 16.60 1.49
N ARG A 68 -4.60 15.66 2.30
CA ARG A 68 -3.49 15.94 3.22
C ARG A 68 -2.22 16.27 2.47
N VAL A 69 -1.91 15.52 1.42
CA VAL A 69 -0.70 15.74 0.62
C VAL A 69 -0.76 17.08 -0.11
N LEU A 70 -1.87 17.39 -0.76
CA LEU A 70 -1.96 18.57 -1.64
C LEU A 70 -2.23 19.86 -0.87
N VAL A 71 -3.09 19.82 0.14
CA VAL A 71 -3.59 21.01 0.84
C VAL A 71 -2.84 21.25 2.15
N ASN A 72 -2.44 20.19 2.87
CA ASN A 72 -1.83 20.31 4.20
C ASN A 72 -0.40 19.76 4.24
N GLN A 73 0.51 20.47 3.59
CA GLN A 73 1.90 20.03 3.43
C GLN A 73 2.62 19.76 4.76
N LEU A 74 2.25 20.46 5.84
CA LEU A 74 2.81 20.28 7.18
C LEU A 74 2.34 19.00 7.87
N LYS A 75 1.23 18.40 7.41
CA LYS A 75 0.70 17.12 7.93
C LYS A 75 1.07 15.92 7.08
N ARG A 76 1.88 16.10 6.03
CA ARG A 76 2.38 14.98 5.22
C ARG A 76 3.14 14.00 6.09
N ARG A 77 2.68 12.75 6.14
CA ARG A 77 3.44 11.65 6.73
C ARG A 77 3.93 10.75 5.61
N SER A 78 5.17 10.29 5.69
CA SER A 78 5.68 9.29 4.75
C SER A 78 4.84 8.01 4.76
N SER A 79 4.26 7.65 5.91
CA SER A 79 3.32 6.54 6.06
C SER A 79 1.98 6.71 5.34
N ASP A 80 1.65 7.89 4.82
CA ASP A 80 0.35 8.11 4.16
C ASP A 80 0.29 7.50 2.75
N TRP A 81 1.44 7.12 2.17
CA TRP A 81 1.53 6.54 0.83
C TRP A 81 2.71 5.55 0.68
N GLN A 82 3.13 4.94 1.79
CA GLN A 82 4.13 3.88 1.87
C GLN A 82 3.51 2.55 2.29
#